data_AF-A0A960PKI5-F1
#
_entry.id   AF-A0A960PKI5-F1
#
_cell.length_a   1.000
_cell.length_b   1.000
_cell.length_c   1.000
_cell.angle_alpha   90.00
_cell.angle_beta   90.00
_cell.angle_gamma   90.00
#
_symmetry.space_group_name_H-M   'P 1'
#
loop_
_entity.id
_entity.type
_entity.pdbx_description
1 polymer ?
#
loop_
_entity_poly.entity_id
_entity_poly.type
_entity_poly.pdbx_seq_one_letter_code
_entity_poly.pdbx_strand_id
1 'polypeptide(L)'
;MAGDSERVIIVGAGLAGLSAARRLVDEGIDVTVLEARNRVGGRTEGGETADGTPIELGGQWVGPTQDRMYELIAELGLETFPTHNRGQTVLQLGGKRVSMSSKRGATPKLNPFVLADLAQGMARFNKAAKSVSLTEPWTTGNAAVLDGQTFETWIRRHL
;
A
#
# COMPACT_ATOMS: atom_id res chain seq x y z
N MET A 1 -6.01 20.52 -43.71
CA MET A 1 -6.65 19.57 -42.77
C MET A 1 -5.55 19.12 -41.81
N ALA A 2 -5.45 19.71 -40.62
CA ALA A 2 -4.57 19.18 -39.59
C ALA A 2 -5.16 17.83 -39.16
N GLY A 3 -4.37 16.75 -39.21
CA GLY A 3 -4.82 15.43 -38.75
C GLY A 3 -5.28 15.54 -37.30
N ASP A 4 -6.40 14.89 -36.97
CA ASP A 4 -6.94 14.84 -35.61
C ASP A 4 -5.85 14.24 -34.72
N SER A 5 -5.15 15.08 -33.96
CA SER A 5 -4.10 14.65 -33.03
C SER A 5 -4.74 13.76 -31.98
N GLU A 6 -4.10 12.64 -31.65
CA GLU A 6 -4.57 11.73 -30.61
C GLU A 6 -4.78 12.49 -29.30
N ARG A 7 -6.03 12.55 -28.85
CA ARG A 7 -6.44 13.20 -27.60
C ARG A 7 -6.81 12.15 -26.58
N VAL A 8 -6.17 12.21 -25.43
CA VAL A 8 -6.40 11.27 -24.33
C VAL A 8 -7.09 11.99 -23.17
N ILE A 9 -8.20 11.41 -22.71
CA ILE A 9 -8.87 11.86 -21.48
C ILE A 9 -8.55 10.85 -20.37
N ILE A 10 -8.04 11.37 -19.25
CA ILE A 10 -7.79 10.60 -18.03
C ILE A 10 -8.84 10.98 -16.99
N VAL A 11 -9.56 9.99 -16.46
CA VAL A 11 -10.56 10.20 -15.41
C VAL A 11 -9.92 9.91 -14.04
N GLY A 12 -9.72 10.95 -13.24
CA GLY A 12 -9.16 10.94 -11.89
C GLY A 12 -7.74 11.48 -11.81
N ALA A 13 -7.55 12.55 -11.04
CA ALA A 13 -6.25 13.18 -10.77
C ALA A 13 -5.60 12.65 -9.48
N GLY A 14 -5.65 11.33 -9.26
CA GLY A 14 -4.81 10.66 -8.27
C GLY A 14 -3.41 10.34 -8.82
N LEU A 15 -2.52 9.80 -7.99
CA LEU A 15 -1.16 9.40 -8.41
C LEU A 15 -1.14 8.62 -9.73
N ALA A 16 -1.99 7.60 -9.88
CA ALA A 16 -2.03 6.79 -11.11
C ALA A 16 -2.40 7.62 -12.36
N GLY A 17 -3.43 8.46 -12.27
CA GLY A 17 -3.88 9.29 -13.40
C GLY A 17 -2.89 10.38 -13.76
N LEU A 18 -2.30 11.04 -12.75
CA LEU A 18 -1.28 12.06 -12.97
C LEU A 18 0.03 11.48 -13.51
N SER A 19 0.45 10.30 -13.05
CA SER A 19 1.61 9.60 -13.61
C SER A 19 1.39 9.17 -15.06
N ALA A 20 0.18 8.72 -15.40
CA ALA A 20 -0.18 8.42 -16.79
C ALA A 20 -0.19 9.70 -17.66
N ALA A 21 -0.81 10.77 -17.16
CA ALA A 21 -0.86 12.06 -17.85
C ALA A 21 0.54 12.58 -18.16
N ARG A 22 1.43 12.57 -17.15
CA ARG A 22 2.82 13.01 -17.30
C ARG A 22 3.54 12.25 -18.42
N ARG A 23 3.47 10.91 -18.42
CA ARG A 23 4.12 10.07 -19.45
C ARG A 23 3.61 10.37 -20.87
N LEU A 24 2.29 10.52 -21.03
CA LEU A 24 1.69 10.84 -22.33
C LEU A 24 2.06 12.25 -22.80
N VAL A 25 2.10 13.23 -21.88
CA VAL A 25 2.56 14.59 -22.18
C VAL A 25 4.04 14.60 -22.58
N ASP A 26 4.88 13.81 -21.91
CA ASP A 26 6.30 13.67 -22.27
C ASP A 26 6.49 13.06 -23.67
N GLU A 27 5.52 12.28 -24.16
CA GLU A 27 5.45 11.75 -25.53
C GLU A 27 4.80 12.72 -26.55
N GLY A 28 4.38 13.93 -26.11
CA GLY A 28 3.80 14.96 -26.96
C GLY A 28 2.31 14.77 -27.26
N ILE A 29 1.61 13.92 -26.50
CA ILE A 29 0.17 13.65 -26.66
C ILE A 29 -0.66 14.73 -25.96
N ASP A 30 -1.77 15.15 -26.57
CA ASP A 30 -2.71 16.09 -25.97
C ASP A 30 -3.57 15.37 -24.91
N VAL A 31 -3.41 15.76 -23.64
CA VAL A 31 -4.03 15.09 -22.50
C VAL A 31 -4.92 16.03 -21.70
N THR A 32 -6.14 15.60 -21.43
CA THR A 32 -7.05 16.25 -20.47
C THR A 32 -7.28 15.34 -19.27
N VAL A 33 -7.07 15.85 -18.05
CA VAL A 33 -7.36 15.13 -16.80
C VAL A 33 -8.65 15.68 -16.18
N LEU A 34 -9.63 14.80 -15.95
CA LEU A 34 -10.90 15.14 -15.31
C LEU A 34 -10.92 14.61 -13.87
N GLU A 35 -10.96 15.50 -12.89
CA GLU A 35 -11.07 15.16 -11.47
C GLU A 35 -12.44 15.53 -10.92
N ALA A 36 -13.01 14.63 -10.11
CA ALA A 36 -14.33 14.85 -9.52
C ALA A 36 -14.29 15.86 -8.36
N ARG A 37 -13.15 15.96 -7.66
CA ARG A 37 -12.96 16.89 -6.54
C ARG A 37 -12.40 18.23 -6.99
N ASN A 38 -12.42 19.19 -6.07
CA ASN A 38 -11.74 20.48 -6.20
C ASN A 38 -10.23 20.40 -5.90
N ARG A 39 -9.66 19.20 -5.75
CA ARG A 39 -8.24 18.97 -5.48
C ARG A 39 -7.75 17.71 -6.19
N VAL A 40 -6.47 17.69 -6.50
CA VAL A 40 -5.77 16.48 -6.98
C VAL A 40 -5.28 15.61 -5.81
N GLY A 41 -4.60 14.51 -6.11
CA GLY A 41 -3.97 13.59 -5.15
C GLY A 41 -4.79 12.32 -4.89
N GLY A 42 -6.11 12.39 -5.00
CA GLY A 42 -6.99 11.24 -4.80
C GLY A 42 -6.89 10.71 -3.37
N ARG A 43 -6.25 9.53 -3.19
CA ARG A 43 -6.02 8.90 -1.88
C ARG A 43 -4.81 9.48 -1.13
N THR A 44 -4.08 10.40 -1.72
CA THR A 44 -3.09 11.24 -1.04
C THR A 44 -3.67 12.63 -0.83
N GLU A 45 -3.40 13.23 0.32
CA GLU A 45 -3.93 14.53 0.70
C GLU A 45 -3.05 15.12 1.80
N GLY A 46 -2.36 16.20 1.47
CA GLY A 46 -1.65 17.00 2.46
C GLY A 46 -2.62 17.87 3.26
N GLY A 47 -2.25 18.16 4.49
CA GLY A 47 -2.93 19.09 5.36
C GLY A 47 -1.94 19.74 6.32
N GLU A 48 -2.46 20.58 7.20
CA GLU A 48 -1.67 21.25 8.23
C GLU A 48 -2.42 21.15 9.57
N THR A 49 -1.69 20.99 10.66
CA THR A 49 -2.22 21.17 12.00
C THR A 49 -2.46 22.66 12.29
N ALA A 50 -3.13 22.97 13.40
CA ALA A 50 -3.44 24.35 13.78
C ALA A 50 -2.20 25.25 14.00
N ASP A 51 -1.04 24.66 14.30
CA ASP A 51 0.25 25.33 14.43
C ASP A 51 1.06 25.37 13.13
N GLY A 52 0.48 24.94 12.01
CA GLY A 52 1.12 24.95 10.68
C GLY A 52 2.05 23.78 10.42
N THR A 53 2.05 22.74 11.27
CA THR A 53 2.85 21.53 10.99
C THR A 53 2.25 20.76 9.82
N PRO A 54 3.00 20.48 8.74
CA PRO A 54 2.52 19.68 7.62
C PRO A 54 2.19 18.25 8.07
N ILE A 55 1.06 17.72 7.60
CA ILE A 55 0.61 16.36 7.85
C ILE A 55 0.06 15.73 6.57
N GLU A 56 0.03 14.41 6.53
CA GLU A 56 -0.64 13.66 5.49
C GLU A 56 -1.94 13.05 6.03
N LEU A 57 -3.04 13.33 5.34
CA LEU A 57 -4.39 12.82 5.63
C LEU A 57 -4.71 11.54 4.84
N GLY A 58 -3.80 11.12 3.94
CA GLY A 58 -3.95 9.96 3.08
C GLY A 58 -2.73 9.02 3.08
N GLY A 59 -2.47 8.39 1.93
CA GLY A 59 -1.29 7.54 1.74
C GLY A 59 0.00 8.36 1.79
N GLN A 60 0.94 7.97 2.67
CA GLN A 60 2.13 8.76 2.97
C GLN A 60 3.45 7.98 3.01
N TRP A 61 3.40 6.65 3.09
CA TRP A 61 4.61 5.84 3.25
C TRP A 61 5.10 5.31 1.91
N VAL A 62 6.38 5.53 1.64
CA VAL A 62 7.17 4.75 0.69
C VAL A 62 8.17 3.88 1.44
N GLY A 63 8.51 2.72 0.88
CA GLY A 63 9.41 1.76 1.53
C GLY A 63 10.24 0.95 0.54
N PRO A 64 11.18 0.14 1.05
CA PRO A 64 12.01 -0.71 0.21
C PRO A 64 11.19 -1.53 -0.79
N THR A 65 11.76 -1.76 -1.98
CA THR A 65 11.15 -2.43 -3.16
C THR A 65 10.06 -1.63 -3.89
N GLN A 66 9.79 -0.37 -3.51
CA GLN A 66 8.89 0.52 -4.24
C GLN A 66 9.64 1.43 -5.22
N ASP A 67 10.45 0.83 -6.10
CA ASP A 67 11.46 1.52 -6.91
C ASP A 67 10.86 2.63 -7.79
N ARG A 68 9.70 2.36 -8.43
CA ARG A 68 8.98 3.35 -9.26
C ARG A 68 8.55 4.60 -8.48
N MET A 69 8.26 4.46 -7.18
CA MET A 69 7.91 5.62 -6.35
C MET A 69 9.16 6.44 -6.03
N TYR A 70 10.29 5.79 -5.73
CA TYR A 70 11.55 6.49 -5.49
C TYR A 70 12.08 7.20 -6.74
N GLU A 71 11.95 6.59 -7.92
CA GLU A 71 12.24 7.23 -9.21
C GLU A 71 11.40 8.50 -9.39
N LEU A 72 10.07 8.41 -9.20
CA LEU A 72 9.18 9.55 -9.32
C LEU A 72 9.51 10.66 -8.31
N ILE A 73 9.85 10.31 -7.08
CA ILE A 73 10.27 11.27 -6.05
C ILE A 73 11.53 12.02 -6.50
N ALA A 74 12.54 11.30 -7.02
CA ALA A 74 13.78 11.88 -7.50
C ALA A 74 13.55 12.80 -8.72
N GLU A 75 12.74 12.37 -9.68
CA GLU A 75 12.37 13.17 -10.86
C GLU A 75 11.66 14.48 -10.51
N LEU A 76 10.86 14.48 -9.43
CA LEU A 76 10.17 15.67 -8.93
C LEU A 76 11.05 16.53 -8.02
N GLY A 77 12.29 16.12 -7.75
CA GLY A 77 13.19 16.83 -6.83
C GLY A 77 12.71 16.82 -5.39
N LEU A 78 11.92 15.81 -5.00
CA LEU A 78 11.38 15.65 -3.65
C LEU A 78 12.33 14.81 -2.77
N GLU A 79 12.20 14.99 -1.46
CA GLU A 79 13.00 14.27 -0.47
C GLU A 79 12.14 13.29 0.34
N THR A 80 12.78 12.27 0.90
CA THR A 80 12.16 11.38 1.89
C THR A 80 12.92 11.47 3.21
N PHE A 81 12.24 11.11 4.29
CA PHE A 81 12.86 10.98 5.60
C PHE A 81 12.41 9.66 6.26
N PRO A 82 13.26 9.06 7.12
CA PRO A 82 12.89 7.83 7.80
C PRO A 82 11.76 8.10 8.80
N THR A 83 10.70 7.29 8.74
CA THR A 83 9.66 7.31 9.78
C THR A 83 10.28 7.02 11.14
N HIS A 84 9.97 7.87 12.13
CA HIS A 84 10.47 7.68 13.48
C HIS A 84 9.97 6.35 14.07
N ASN A 85 10.89 5.40 14.25
CA ASN A 85 10.60 4.05 14.77
C ASN A 85 11.55 3.63 15.91
N ARG A 86 12.24 4.60 16.53
CA ARG A 86 13.13 4.37 17.68
C ARG A 86 12.32 4.19 18.97
N GLY A 87 12.70 3.21 19.79
CA GLY A 87 12.12 3.01 21.12
C GLY A 87 11.59 1.59 21.33
N GLN A 88 10.52 1.46 22.11
CA GLN A 88 9.84 0.20 22.34
C GLN A 88 8.56 0.15 21.50
N THR A 89 8.31 -0.99 20.84
CA THR A 89 7.01 -1.29 20.25
C THR A 89 6.03 -1.65 21.37
N VAL A 90 4.88 -1.01 21.41
CA VAL A 90 3.83 -1.27 22.40
C VAL A 90 2.69 -2.05 21.74
N LEU A 91 2.40 -3.24 22.25
CA LEU A 91 1.23 -4.04 21.87
C LEU A 91 0.20 -3.97 23.00
N GLN A 92 -1.05 -3.69 22.66
CA GLN A 92 -2.18 -3.79 23.58
C GLN A 92 -3.12 -4.90 23.12
N LEU A 93 -3.22 -5.98 23.90
CA LEU A 93 -4.00 -7.18 23.57
C LEU A 93 -4.73 -7.69 24.80
N GLY A 94 -6.05 -7.91 24.68
CA GLY A 94 -6.87 -8.41 25.80
C GLY A 94 -6.80 -7.55 27.06
N GLY A 95 -6.74 -6.23 26.91
CA GLY A 95 -6.59 -5.28 28.03
C GLY A 95 -5.18 -5.21 28.64
N LYS A 96 -4.23 -6.02 28.18
CA LYS A 96 -2.83 -5.99 28.65
C LYS A 96 -1.95 -5.21 27.69
N ARG A 97 -1.06 -4.39 28.25
CA ARG A 97 -0.01 -3.68 27.52
C ARG A 97 1.32 -4.42 27.64
N VAL A 98 1.96 -4.70 26.51
CA VAL A 98 3.29 -5.31 26.45
C VAL A 98 4.20 -4.39 25.65
N SER A 99 5.30 -3.94 26.25
CA SER A 99 6.35 -3.21 25.55
C SER A 99 7.48 -4.14 25.15
N MET A 100 7.92 -4.05 23.90
CA MET A 100 8.94 -4.91 23.29
C MET A 100 10.05 -4.07 22.69
N SER A 101 11.28 -4.57 22.72
CA SER A 101 12.38 -3.92 21.99
C SER A 101 12.14 -4.05 20.49
N SER A 102 12.25 -2.94 19.75
CA SER A 102 12.13 -2.94 18.27
C SER A 102 13.17 -3.83 17.57
N LYS A 103 14.23 -4.28 18.27
CA LYS A 103 15.28 -5.15 17.71
C LYS A 103 14.89 -6.63 17.57
N ARG A 104 13.83 -7.10 18.25
CA ARG A 104 13.46 -8.54 18.27
C ARG A 104 12.30 -8.91 17.34
N GLY A 105 11.85 -7.98 16.51
CA GLY A 105 10.55 -8.12 15.85
C GLY A 105 9.40 -8.08 16.87
N ALA A 106 8.19 -7.87 16.40
CA ALA A 106 7.02 -7.71 17.27
C ALA A 106 6.47 -9.06 17.79
N THR A 107 7.33 -10.00 18.18
CA THR A 107 6.88 -11.30 18.72
C THR A 107 6.51 -11.13 20.19
N PRO A 108 5.22 -11.17 20.55
CA PRO A 108 4.81 -10.93 21.92
C PRO A 108 5.19 -12.13 22.79
N LYS A 109 5.34 -11.90 24.11
CA LYS A 109 5.50 -12.99 25.08
C LYS A 109 4.16 -13.74 25.23
N LEU A 110 3.85 -14.58 24.26
CA LEU A 110 2.67 -15.44 24.25
C LEU A 110 3.03 -16.84 24.74
N ASN A 111 1.99 -17.60 25.07
CA ASN A 111 2.12 -19.04 25.36
C ASN A 111 2.81 -19.74 24.17
N PRO A 112 3.81 -20.61 24.39
CA PRO A 112 4.49 -21.36 23.32
C PRO A 112 3.55 -22.08 22.35
N PHE A 113 2.41 -22.61 22.82
CA PHE A 113 1.41 -23.23 21.95
C PHE A 113 0.74 -22.21 21.02
N VAL A 114 0.43 -21.01 21.52
CA VAL A 114 -0.12 -19.91 20.71
C VAL A 114 0.90 -19.41 19.69
N LEU A 115 2.19 -19.35 20.06
CA LEU A 115 3.26 -19.00 19.13
C LEU A 115 3.42 -20.04 18.02
N ALA A 116 3.36 -21.33 18.36
CA ALA A 116 3.45 -22.42 17.40
C ALA A 116 2.28 -22.40 16.41
N ASP A 117 1.06 -22.19 16.92
CA ASP A 117 -0.15 -22.10 16.11
C ASP A 117 -0.13 -20.88 15.16
N LEU A 118 0.23 -19.69 15.69
CA LEU A 118 0.43 -18.49 14.86
C LEU A 118 1.51 -18.71 13.79
N ALA A 119 2.63 -19.34 14.13
CA ALA A 119 3.68 -19.65 13.18
C ALA A 119 3.20 -20.61 12.08
N GLN A 120 2.41 -21.63 12.45
CA GLN A 120 1.79 -22.56 11.50
C GLN A 120 0.80 -21.84 10.58
N GLY A 121 -0.07 -20.99 11.12
CA GLY A 121 -1.01 -20.20 10.32
C GLY A 121 -0.30 -19.24 9.37
N MET A 122 0.74 -18.54 9.83
CA MET A 122 1.58 -17.69 8.97
C MET A 122 2.27 -18.49 7.86
N ALA A 123 2.77 -19.69 8.15
CA ALA A 123 3.37 -20.56 7.13
C ALA A 123 2.33 -21.01 6.09
N ARG A 124 1.12 -21.38 6.52
CA ARG A 124 -0.01 -21.72 5.63
C ARG A 124 -0.42 -20.53 4.76
N PHE A 125 -0.58 -19.36 5.35
CA PHE A 125 -0.92 -18.12 4.65
C PHE A 125 0.13 -17.80 3.59
N ASN A 126 1.42 -17.80 3.97
CA ASN A 126 2.51 -17.52 3.04
C ASN A 126 2.59 -18.55 1.90
N LYS A 127 2.31 -19.82 2.18
CA LYS A 127 2.24 -20.85 1.12
C LYS A 127 1.10 -20.56 0.15
N ALA A 128 -0.08 -20.19 0.65
CA ALA A 128 -1.21 -19.80 -0.19
C ALA A 128 -0.89 -18.55 -1.02
N ALA A 129 -0.39 -17.49 -0.38
CA ALA A 129 0.00 -16.25 -1.06
C ALA A 129 1.01 -16.49 -2.18
N LYS A 130 2.03 -17.33 -1.95
CA LYS A 130 3.04 -17.69 -2.97
C LYS A 130 2.48 -18.48 -4.16
N SER A 131 1.35 -19.16 -3.99
CA SER A 131 0.71 -19.89 -5.09
C SER A 131 -0.09 -18.99 -6.02
N VAL A 132 -0.46 -17.78 -5.59
CA VAL A 132 -1.30 -16.87 -6.37
C VAL A 132 -0.45 -16.09 -7.37
N SER A 133 -0.82 -16.15 -8.65
CA SER A 133 -0.23 -15.30 -9.69
C SER A 133 -0.49 -13.82 -9.37
N LEU A 134 0.57 -13.00 -9.43
CA LEU A 134 0.45 -11.56 -9.16
C LEU A 134 -0.22 -10.79 -10.29
N THR A 135 -0.15 -11.30 -11.52
CA THR A 135 -0.71 -10.65 -12.72
C THR A 135 -2.06 -11.21 -13.11
N GLU A 136 -2.29 -12.50 -12.83
CA GLU A 136 -3.49 -13.22 -13.23
C GLU A 136 -4.01 -14.10 -12.07
N PRO A 137 -4.36 -13.52 -10.92
CA PRO A 137 -4.71 -14.29 -9.72
C PRO A 137 -5.86 -15.29 -9.98
N TRP A 138 -6.79 -14.95 -10.87
CA TRP A 138 -7.93 -15.80 -11.27
C TRP A 138 -7.56 -17.08 -12.02
N THR A 139 -6.35 -17.19 -12.59
CA THR A 139 -5.89 -18.42 -13.28
C THR A 139 -5.22 -19.41 -12.33
N THR A 140 -4.97 -19.02 -11.08
CA THR A 140 -4.36 -19.88 -10.06
C THR A 140 -5.22 -21.13 -9.84
N GLY A 141 -4.60 -22.32 -9.73
CA GLY A 141 -5.32 -23.60 -9.70
C GLY A 141 -6.39 -23.76 -8.60
N ASN A 142 -6.31 -22.99 -7.51
CA ASN A 142 -7.31 -22.96 -6.44
C ASN A 142 -8.02 -21.60 -6.30
N ALA A 143 -8.02 -20.76 -7.34
CA ALA A 143 -8.60 -19.42 -7.30
C ALA A 143 -10.06 -19.41 -6.83
N ALA A 144 -10.91 -20.30 -7.36
CA ALA A 144 -12.32 -20.39 -6.97
C ALA A 144 -12.51 -20.73 -5.48
N VAL A 145 -11.60 -21.53 -4.88
CA VAL A 145 -11.67 -21.88 -3.46
C VAL A 145 -11.17 -20.73 -2.58
N LEU A 146 -10.15 -19.99 -3.02
CA LEU A 146 -9.62 -18.83 -2.30
C LEU A 146 -10.61 -17.67 -2.35
N ASP A 147 -11.18 -17.39 -3.52
CA ASP A 147 -12.14 -16.29 -3.74
C ASP A 147 -13.56 -16.62 -3.25
N GLY A 148 -13.88 -17.91 -3.13
CA GLY A 148 -15.16 -18.38 -2.59
C GLY A 148 -15.27 -18.35 -1.06
N GLN A 149 -14.28 -17.81 -0.35
CA GLN A 149 -14.33 -17.70 1.12
C GLN A 149 -13.81 -16.35 1.60
N THR A 150 -14.29 -15.93 2.77
CA THR A 150 -13.73 -14.75 3.45
C THR A 150 -12.42 -15.09 4.14
N PHE A 151 -11.58 -14.07 4.36
CA PHE A 151 -10.37 -14.24 5.17
C PHE A 151 -10.69 -14.69 6.60
N GLU A 152 -11.82 -14.26 7.18
CA GLU A 152 -12.27 -14.75 8.49
C GLU A 152 -12.54 -16.26 8.48
N THR A 153 -13.26 -16.75 7.48
CA THR A 153 -13.54 -18.19 7.33
C THR A 153 -12.24 -18.98 7.19
N TRP A 154 -11.27 -18.42 6.47
CA TRP A 154 -9.94 -19.00 6.36
C TRP A 154 -9.23 -19.05 7.71
N ILE A 155 -9.21 -17.94 8.47
CA ILE A 155 -8.59 -17.88 9.81
C ILE A 155 -9.19 -18.97 10.72
N ARG A 156 -10.52 -19.02 10.86
CA ARG A 156 -11.21 -19.98 11.76
C ARG A 156 -10.92 -21.46 11.46
N ARG A 157 -10.43 -21.77 10.25
CA ARG A 157 -10.05 -23.13 9.83
C ARG A 157 -8.58 -23.44 10.04
N HIS A 158 -7.72 -22.42 10.17
CA HIS A 158 -6.26 -22.57 10.08
C HIS A 158 -5.49 -21.98 11.26
N LEU A 159 -6.17 -21.27 12.17
CA LEU A 159 -5.71 -20.59 13.39
C LEU A 159 -6.78 -20.73 14.49
#